data_AF-A0A4V0HYP5-F1
#
_entry.id   AF-A0A4V0HYP5-F1
#
_cell.length_a   1.000
_cell.length_b   1.000
_cell.length_c   1.000
_cell.angle_alpha   90.00
_cell.angle_beta   90.00
_cell.angle_gamma   90.00
#
_symmetry.space_group_name_H-M   'P 1'
#
loop_
_entity.id
_entity.type
_entity.pdbx_description
1 polymer ?
#
loop_
_entity_poly.entity_id
_entity_poly.type
_entity_poly.pdbx_seq_one_letter_code
_entity_poly.pdbx_strand_id
1 'polypeptide(L)'
;MSTASASPEGTGTVLVGSLEITVTPMSKVEERSLRRQLLAGAERDATDYFTRCSRLLDAMRGQPAAHTEAVREIVRLTALGPKVPEEQLLEYRASPAGVAQELFLRGKKATPGLTLDGLAAVVTGANVEEVAGQMWDIVSGEGGGPAAPAPR
;
A
#
# COMPACT_ATOMS: atom_id res chain seq x y z
N MET A 1 40.23 12.57 6.63
CA MET A 1 39.47 12.80 5.39
C MET A 1 38.12 12.13 5.58
N SER A 2 37.09 12.89 5.96
CA SER A 2 35.72 12.36 6.10
C SER A 2 35.06 12.34 4.73
N THR A 3 34.74 11.16 4.22
CA THR A 3 33.83 11.01 3.08
C THR A 3 32.41 11.18 3.59
N ALA A 4 31.86 12.39 3.47
CA ALA A 4 30.44 12.60 3.60
C ALA A 4 29.74 11.81 2.48
N SER A 5 29.09 10.71 2.85
CA SER A 5 28.20 9.97 1.96
C SER A 5 26.98 10.85 1.73
N ALA A 6 26.92 11.56 0.61
CA ALA A 6 25.71 12.21 0.18
C ALA A 6 24.66 11.12 -0.07
N SER A 7 23.65 11.04 0.79
CA SER A 7 22.47 10.21 0.53
C SER A 7 21.90 10.61 -0.83
N PRO A 8 21.58 9.64 -1.72
CA PRO A 8 20.92 9.97 -2.98
C PRO A 8 19.65 10.75 -2.68
N GLU A 9 19.42 11.85 -3.40
CA GLU A 9 18.24 12.72 -3.22
C GLU A 9 16.97 11.88 -3.01
N GLY A 10 16.22 12.17 -1.95
CA GLY A 10 15.00 11.43 -1.59
C GLY A 10 15.21 10.14 -0.78
N THR A 11 16.41 9.89 -0.26
CA THR A 11 16.65 8.80 0.72
C THR A 11 16.55 9.34 2.15
N GLY A 12 15.80 8.65 3.00
CA GLY A 12 15.61 9.04 4.40
C GLY A 12 15.26 7.84 5.28
N THR A 13 15.03 8.10 6.56
CA THR A 13 14.70 7.06 7.53
C THR A 13 13.27 7.25 8.01
N VAL A 14 12.48 6.18 7.97
CA VAL A 14 11.16 6.11 8.58
C VAL A 14 11.28 5.38 9.91
N LEU A 15 10.67 5.94 10.95
CA LEU A 15 10.64 5.36 12.28
C LEU A 15 9.31 4.64 12.50
N VAL A 16 9.37 3.36 12.88
CA VAL A 16 8.18 2.56 13.22
C VAL A 16 8.43 1.87 14.56
N GLY A 17 7.95 2.49 15.64
CA GLY A 17 8.26 2.03 17.00
C GLY A 17 9.77 2.12 17.27
N SER A 18 10.43 0.99 17.50
CA SER A 18 11.89 0.92 17.68
C SER A 18 12.65 0.58 16.40
N LEU A 19 11.96 0.45 15.26
CA LEU A 19 12.59 0.13 13.97
C LEU A 19 12.96 1.41 13.23
N GLU A 20 14.20 1.48 12.80
CA GLU A 20 14.70 2.49 11.86
C GLU A 20 14.82 1.86 10.47
N ILE A 21 14.05 2.37 9.51
CA ILE A 21 14.00 1.79 8.17
C ILE A 21 14.44 2.82 7.16
N THR A 22 15.56 2.54 6.50
CA THR A 22 16.05 3.40 5.41
C THR A 22 15.18 3.19 4.18
N VAL A 23 14.50 4.25 3.75
CA VAL A 23 13.63 4.32 2.58
C VAL A 23 14.35 5.06 1.46
N THR A 24 14.36 4.46 0.27
CA THR A 24 14.94 5.07 -0.94
C THR A 24 13.86 5.30 -2.00
N PRO A 25 14.01 6.29 -2.89
CA PRO A 25 13.17 6.42 -4.07
C PRO A 25 13.28 5.17 -4.94
N MET A 26 12.18 4.80 -5.59
CA MET A 26 12.11 3.63 -6.47
C MET A 26 12.26 4.07 -7.93
N SER A 27 12.87 3.23 -8.75
CA SER A 27 12.84 3.43 -10.20
C SER A 27 11.41 3.28 -10.75
N LYS A 28 11.14 3.81 -11.96
CA LYS A 28 9.82 3.67 -12.61
C LYS A 28 9.35 2.22 -12.76
N VAL A 29 10.29 1.28 -12.92
CA VAL A 29 9.98 -0.16 -13.04
C VAL A 29 9.55 -0.72 -11.69
N GLU A 30 10.23 -0.32 -10.62
CA GLU A 30 9.92 -0.71 -9.26
C GLU A 30 8.60 -0.09 -8.79
N GLU A 31 8.32 1.18 -9.11
CA GLU A 31 7.02 1.84 -8.87
C GLU A 31 5.87 1.09 -9.57
N ARG A 32 6.06 0.63 -10.81
CA ARG A 32 5.08 -0.23 -11.49
C ARG A 32 4.89 -1.57 -10.78
N SER A 33 5.93 -2.11 -10.15
CA SER A 33 5.85 -3.33 -9.36
C SER A 33 5.11 -3.10 -8.04
N LEU A 34 5.38 -1.98 -7.36
CA LEU A 34 4.66 -1.53 -6.17
C LEU A 34 3.17 -1.38 -6.47
N ARG A 35 2.81 -0.65 -7.54
CA ARG A 35 1.41 -0.47 -7.94
C ARG A 35 0.69 -1.80 -8.18
N ARG A 36 1.35 -2.78 -8.82
CA ARG A 36 0.77 -4.12 -9.03
C ARG A 36 0.54 -4.89 -7.72
N GLN A 37 1.45 -4.77 -6.76
CA GLN A 37 1.32 -5.41 -5.46
C GLN A 37 0.25 -4.75 -4.60
N LEU A 38 0.17 -3.41 -4.61
CA LEU A 38 -0.89 -2.66 -3.94
C LEU A 38 -2.26 -2.96 -4.56
N LEU A 39 -2.35 -3.08 -5.89
CA LEU A 39 -3.58 -3.50 -6.57
C LEU A 39 -4.02 -4.89 -6.12
N ALA A 40 -3.10 -5.86 -6.10
CA ALA A 40 -3.42 -7.22 -5.64
C ALA A 40 -3.81 -7.26 -4.15
N GLY A 41 -3.24 -6.37 -3.32
CA GLY A 41 -3.64 -6.19 -1.93
C GLY A 41 -5.05 -5.60 -1.81
N ALA A 42 -5.31 -4.51 -2.52
CA ALA A 42 -6.61 -3.86 -2.58
C ALA A 42 -7.70 -4.78 -3.14
N GLU A 43 -7.39 -5.64 -4.12
CA GLU A 43 -8.32 -6.66 -4.63
C GLU A 43 -8.69 -7.71 -3.57
N ARG A 44 -7.78 -8.03 -2.64
CA ARG A 44 -8.04 -8.95 -1.53
C ARG A 44 -8.84 -8.29 -0.41
N ASP A 45 -8.55 -7.02 -0.14
CA ASP A 45 -9.17 -6.24 0.94
C ASP A 45 -10.54 -5.67 0.54
N ALA A 46 -10.71 -5.40 -0.76
CA ALA A 46 -12.00 -5.21 -1.39
C ALA A 46 -12.78 -6.52 -1.26
N THR A 47 -13.46 -6.65 -0.12
CA THR A 47 -14.63 -7.49 0.02
C THR A 47 -15.50 -7.24 -1.22
N ASP A 48 -16.23 -8.26 -1.69
CA ASP A 48 -17.40 -8.08 -2.57
C ASP A 48 -17.23 -8.37 -4.08
N TYR A 49 -16.26 -9.15 -4.60
CA TYR A 49 -16.62 -9.92 -5.82
C TYR A 49 -17.60 -11.02 -5.44
N PHE A 50 -17.19 -11.90 -4.53
CA PHE A 50 -18.02 -12.98 -4.03
C PHE A 50 -19.26 -12.43 -3.33
N THR A 51 -19.13 -11.43 -2.46
CA THR A 51 -20.28 -10.84 -1.76
C THR A 51 -21.22 -10.05 -2.72
N ARG A 52 -20.74 -9.41 -3.81
CA ARG A 52 -21.62 -8.76 -4.82
C ARG A 52 -22.39 -9.82 -5.59
N CYS A 53 -21.67 -10.86 -6.02
CA CYS A 53 -22.28 -12.02 -6.66
C CYS A 53 -23.30 -12.68 -5.73
N SER A 54 -23.01 -12.85 -4.43
CA SER A 54 -23.94 -13.40 -3.44
C SER A 54 -25.19 -12.53 -3.28
N ARG A 55 -25.04 -11.20 -3.17
CA ARG A 55 -26.20 -10.29 -3.10
C ARG A 55 -27.06 -10.32 -4.35
N LEU A 56 -26.45 -10.40 -5.53
CA LEU A 56 -27.15 -10.55 -6.81
C LEU A 56 -27.87 -11.90 -6.88
N LEU A 57 -27.22 -12.99 -6.46
CA LEU A 57 -27.81 -14.33 -6.39
C LEU A 57 -28.93 -14.43 -5.33
N ASP A 58 -28.85 -13.70 -4.23
CA ASP A 58 -29.92 -13.62 -3.23
C ASP A 58 -31.11 -12.81 -3.75
N ALA A 59 -30.88 -11.72 -4.50
CA ALA A 59 -31.94 -10.95 -5.15
C ALA A 59 -32.67 -11.73 -6.26
N MET A 60 -32.02 -12.75 -6.83
CA MET A 60 -32.60 -13.69 -7.79
C MET A 60 -33.60 -14.66 -7.14
N ARG A 61 -33.50 -14.92 -5.83
CA ARG A 61 -34.42 -15.82 -5.12
C ARG A 61 -35.81 -15.20 -5.01
N GLY A 62 -36.75 -15.69 -5.82
CA GLY A 62 -38.18 -15.32 -5.75
C GLY A 62 -38.64 -14.30 -6.80
N GLN A 63 -37.76 -13.83 -7.69
CA GLN A 63 -38.12 -12.89 -8.76
C GLN A 63 -37.56 -13.35 -10.12
N PRO A 64 -38.30 -14.16 -10.89
CA PRO A 64 -37.86 -14.67 -12.19
C PRO A 64 -37.48 -13.57 -13.19
N ALA A 65 -38.10 -12.39 -13.10
CA ALA A 65 -37.78 -11.24 -13.93
C ALA A 65 -36.40 -10.62 -13.62
N ALA A 66 -35.87 -10.81 -12.41
CA ALA A 66 -34.56 -10.31 -12.01
C ALA A 66 -33.40 -11.22 -12.42
N HIS A 67 -33.68 -12.46 -12.86
CA HIS A 67 -32.66 -13.44 -13.25
C HIS A 67 -31.79 -12.97 -14.42
N THR A 68 -32.40 -12.46 -15.49
CA THR A 68 -31.65 -12.09 -16.70
C THR A 68 -30.74 -10.88 -16.44
N GLU A 69 -31.19 -9.92 -15.65
CA GLU A 69 -30.42 -8.72 -15.28
C GLU A 69 -29.26 -9.07 -14.34
N ALA A 70 -29.51 -9.89 -13.32
CA ALA A 70 -28.48 -10.33 -12.37
C ALA A 70 -27.41 -11.22 -13.04
N VAL A 71 -27.80 -12.11 -13.96
CA VAL A 71 -26.84 -12.92 -14.73
C VAL A 71 -25.99 -12.04 -15.65
N ARG A 72 -26.59 -11.05 -16.33
CA ARG A 72 -25.83 -10.07 -17.15
C ARG A 72 -24.82 -9.31 -16.30
N GLU A 73 -25.22 -8.89 -15.11
CA GLU A 73 -24.35 -8.13 -14.21
C GLU A 73 -23.21 -8.99 -13.64
N ILE A 74 -23.46 -10.26 -13.26
CA ILE A 74 -22.40 -11.19 -12.85
C ILE A 74 -21.41 -11.45 -13.99
N VAL A 75 -21.91 -11.67 -15.22
CA VAL A 75 -21.05 -11.84 -16.40
C VAL A 75 -20.25 -10.57 -16.70
N ARG A 76 -20.84 -9.39 -16.55
CA ARG A 76 -20.15 -8.09 -16.68
C ARG A 76 -19.05 -7.94 -15.64
N LEU A 77 -19.33 -8.23 -14.36
CA LEU A 77 -18.36 -8.20 -13.26
C LEU A 77 -17.21 -9.21 -13.49
N THR A 78 -17.53 -10.38 -14.03
CA THR A 78 -16.54 -11.41 -14.38
C THR A 78 -15.66 -10.96 -15.54
N ALA A 79 -16.24 -10.38 -16.59
CA ALA A 79 -15.55 -9.92 -17.79
C ALA A 79 -14.67 -8.69 -17.55
N LEU A 80 -15.04 -7.85 -16.58
CA LEU A 80 -14.23 -6.69 -16.18
C LEU A 80 -13.06 -7.06 -15.28
N GLY A 81 -13.11 -8.24 -14.64
CA GLY A 81 -12.33 -8.52 -13.43
C GLY A 81 -12.73 -7.60 -12.28
N PRO A 82 -12.30 -7.85 -11.04
CA PRO A 82 -12.39 -6.86 -9.98
C PRO A 82 -11.44 -5.71 -10.31
N LYS A 83 -11.87 -4.76 -11.16
CA LYS A 83 -11.15 -3.49 -11.31
C LYS A 83 -11.38 -2.72 -10.03
N VAL A 84 -10.40 -2.78 -9.13
CA VAL A 84 -10.31 -1.88 -7.98
C VAL A 84 -10.27 -0.45 -8.55
N PRO A 85 -11.26 0.40 -8.22
CA PRO A 85 -11.22 1.82 -8.56
C PRO A 85 -9.93 2.46 -8.02
N GLU A 86 -9.40 3.47 -8.71
CA GLU A 86 -8.17 4.14 -8.27
C GLU A 86 -8.30 4.69 -6.84
N GLU A 87 -9.49 5.16 -6.45
CA GLU A 87 -9.80 5.60 -5.08
C GLU A 87 -9.58 4.49 -4.04
N GLN A 88 -10.04 3.26 -4.30
CA GLN A 88 -9.83 2.13 -3.40
C GLN A 88 -8.36 1.68 -3.35
N LEU A 89 -7.62 1.86 -4.44
CA LEU A 89 -6.18 1.62 -4.45
C LEU A 89 -5.46 2.64 -3.55
N LEU A 90 -5.87 3.90 -3.58
CA LEU A 90 -5.33 4.96 -2.71
C LEU A 90 -5.70 4.73 -1.25
N GLU A 91 -6.95 4.35 -0.96
CA GLU A 91 -7.40 3.96 0.38
C GLU A 91 -6.59 2.78 0.91
N TYR A 92 -6.41 1.72 0.10
CA TYR A 92 -5.60 0.58 0.49
C TYR A 92 -4.14 0.97 0.71
N ARG A 93 -3.57 1.82 -0.14
CA ARG A 93 -2.19 2.33 0.01
C ARG A 93 -2.01 3.09 1.32
N ALA A 94 -3.04 3.82 1.77
CA ALA A 94 -3.06 4.54 3.04
C ALA A 94 -3.41 3.64 4.25
N SER A 95 -3.84 2.39 4.03
CA SER A 95 -4.12 1.43 5.10
C SER A 95 -2.82 0.91 5.76
N PRO A 96 -2.88 0.35 6.97
CA PRO A 96 -1.70 -0.24 7.62
C PRO A 96 -1.02 -1.32 6.75
N ALA A 97 -1.80 -2.14 6.04
CA ALA A 97 -1.29 -3.17 5.15
C ALA A 97 -0.61 -2.59 3.91
N GLY A 98 -1.18 -1.53 3.32
CA GLY A 98 -0.60 -0.83 2.17
C GLY A 98 0.71 -0.13 2.54
N VAL A 99 0.74 0.57 3.68
CA VAL A 99 1.93 1.25 4.19
C VAL A 99 3.04 0.24 4.52
N ALA A 100 2.73 -0.86 5.20
CA ALA A 100 3.70 -1.93 5.47
C ALA A 100 4.29 -2.53 4.18
N GLN A 101 3.44 -2.76 3.16
CA GLN A 101 3.86 -3.28 1.86
C GLN A 101 4.78 -2.31 1.11
N GLU A 102 4.46 -1.02 1.12
CA GLU A 102 5.28 -0.01 0.48
C GLU A 102 6.62 0.18 1.21
N LEU A 103 6.58 0.26 2.54
CA LEU A 103 7.76 0.38 3.39
C LEU A 103 8.70 -0.82 3.23
N PHE A 104 8.15 -2.03 3.14
CA PHE A 104 8.93 -3.24 2.83
C PHE A 104 9.65 -3.10 1.49
N LEU A 105 8.93 -2.72 0.42
CA LEU A 105 9.52 -2.66 -0.91
C LEU A 105 10.60 -1.59 -1.05
N ARG A 106 10.39 -0.43 -0.40
CA ARG A 106 11.37 0.66 -0.37
C ARG A 106 12.55 0.37 0.55
N GLY A 107 12.32 -0.32 1.67
CA GLY A 107 13.32 -0.50 2.73
C GLY A 107 14.11 -1.81 2.69
N LYS A 108 13.59 -2.88 2.08
CA LYS A 108 14.18 -4.23 2.16
C LYS A 108 15.61 -4.35 1.60
N LYS A 109 16.02 -3.45 0.71
CA LYS A 109 17.39 -3.45 0.17
C LYS A 109 18.38 -2.84 1.15
N ALA A 110 17.95 -1.84 1.91
CA ALA A 110 18.80 -1.06 2.80
C ALA A 110 18.75 -1.53 4.26
N THR A 111 17.72 -2.30 4.64
CA THR A 111 17.50 -2.80 6.01
C THR A 111 17.51 -4.33 6.02
N PRO A 112 18.67 -4.99 6.27
CA PRO A 112 18.76 -6.44 6.35
C PRO A 112 17.84 -7.01 7.43
N GLY A 113 17.15 -8.11 7.13
CA GLY A 113 16.23 -8.75 8.07
C GLY A 113 14.83 -8.11 8.14
N LEU A 114 14.57 -7.05 7.37
CA LEU A 114 13.22 -6.49 7.24
C LEU A 114 12.29 -7.51 6.58
N THR A 115 11.20 -7.86 7.25
CA THR A 115 10.16 -8.75 6.73
C THR A 115 8.83 -8.02 6.66
N LEU A 116 7.99 -8.42 5.70
CA LEU A 116 6.64 -7.88 5.58
C LEU A 116 5.79 -8.21 6.82
N ASP A 117 5.91 -9.42 7.35
CA ASP A 117 5.17 -9.84 8.56
C ASP A 117 5.59 -9.03 9.79
N GLY A 118 6.88 -8.73 9.93
CA GLY A 118 7.39 -7.88 11.00
C GLY A 118 6.82 -6.46 10.91
N LEU A 119 6.75 -5.91 9.69
CA LEU A 119 6.14 -4.60 9.44
C LEU A 119 4.63 -4.60 9.69
N ALA A 120 3.91 -5.62 9.24
CA ALA A 120 2.47 -5.76 9.45
C ALA A 120 2.11 -5.86 10.94
N ALA A 121 3.02 -6.32 11.80
CA ALA A 121 2.82 -6.36 13.24
C ALA A 121 3.00 -5.00 13.93
N VAL A 122 3.77 -4.07 13.34
CA VAL A 122 4.12 -2.78 13.97
C VAL A 122 3.47 -1.56 13.31
N VAL A 123 3.09 -1.66 12.04
CA VAL A 123 2.29 -0.65 11.34
C VAL A 123 0.82 -0.95 11.63
N THR A 124 0.18 -0.06 12.39
CA THR A 124 -1.17 -0.22 12.91
C THR A 124 -2.01 1.02 12.63
N GLY A 125 -3.32 0.96 12.86
CA GLY A 125 -4.18 2.13 12.74
C GLY A 125 -3.77 3.32 13.64
N ALA A 126 -2.98 3.08 14.69
CA ALA A 126 -2.53 4.13 15.61
C ALA A 126 -1.35 4.95 15.07
N ASN A 127 -0.54 4.41 14.16
CA ASN A 127 0.67 5.06 13.64
C ASN A 127 0.75 5.13 12.11
N VAL A 128 -0.23 4.56 11.39
CA VAL A 128 -0.21 4.48 9.92
C VAL A 128 -0.10 5.85 9.25
N GLU A 129 -0.81 6.87 9.75
CA GLU A 129 -0.76 8.24 9.18
C GLU A 129 0.62 8.87 9.33
N GLU A 130 1.25 8.73 10.50
CA GLU A 130 2.59 9.24 10.78
C GLU A 130 3.64 8.55 9.89
N VAL A 131 3.59 7.22 9.80
CA VAL A 131 4.51 6.43 8.97
C VAL A 131 4.34 6.75 7.49
N ALA A 132 3.09 6.90 7.02
CA ALA A 132 2.80 7.29 5.64
C ALA A 132 3.29 8.71 5.34
N GLY A 133 3.12 9.65 6.27
CA GLY A 133 3.61 11.02 6.16
C GLY A 133 5.13 11.07 6.03
N GLN A 134 5.86 10.45 6.96
CA GLN A 134 7.32 10.37 6.91
C GLN A 134 7.81 9.77 5.58
N MET A 135 7.17 8.69 5.11
CA MET A 135 7.51 8.06 3.84
C MET A 135 7.24 8.99 2.64
N TRP A 136 6.11 9.71 2.65
CA TRP A 136 5.76 10.64 1.59
C TRP A 136 6.73 11.82 1.53
N ASP A 137 7.07 12.40 2.67
CA ASP A 137 8.03 13.52 2.78
C ASP A 137 9.40 13.13 2.19
N ILE A 138 9.86 11.91 2.48
CA ILE A 138 11.11 11.36 1.95
C ILE A 138 11.03 11.19 0.42
N VAL A 139 9.95 10.56 -0.08
CA VAL A 139 9.83 10.20 -1.50
C VAL A 139 9.48 11.39 -2.39
N SER A 140 8.77 12.38 -1.87
CA SER A 140 8.44 13.65 -2.56
C SER A 140 9.61 14.65 -2.55
N GLY A 141 10.59 14.46 -1.66
CA GLY A 141 11.68 15.41 -1.47
C GLY A 141 11.27 16.66 -0.68
N GLU A 142 10.06 16.68 -0.10
CA GLU A 142 9.56 17.78 0.74
C GLU A 142 10.02 17.62 2.21
N GLY A 143 10.53 16.45 2.59
CA GLY A 143 11.09 16.13 3.89
C GLY A 143 12.55 16.51 4.05
N GLY A 144 12.81 17.70 4.58
CA GLY A 144 14.07 17.96 5.29
C GLY A 144 14.20 16.96 6.44
N GLY A 145 15.18 16.06 6.34
CA GLY A 145 15.43 15.03 7.35
C GLY A 145 15.61 15.60 8.76
N PRO A 146 15.50 14.77 9.82
CA PRO A 146 15.66 15.22 11.19
C PRO A 146 16.99 15.97 11.33
N ALA A 147 16.92 17.22 11.79
CA ALA A 147 18.08 18.05 12.03
C ALA A 147 19.08 17.26 12.89
N ALA A 148 20.30 17.08 12.37
CA ALA A 148 21.38 16.42 13.08
C ALA A 148 21.50 16.99 14.51
N PRO A 149 21.67 16.16 15.55
CA PRO A 149 21.86 16.67 16.90
C PRO A 149 23.12 17.54 16.92
N ALA A 150 22.96 18.78 17.40
CA ALA A 150 24.04 19.74 17.49
C ALA A 150 25.25 19.14 18.23
N PRO A 151 26.49 19.32 17.73
CA PRO A 151 27.67 18.86 18.45
C PRO A 151 27.77 19.60 19.78
N ARG A 152 27.99 18.85 20.86
CA ARG A 152 28.40 19.39 22.16
C ARG A 152 29.88 19.77 22.13
#